data_AF-A0A926GMY4-F1
#
_entry.id   AF-A0A926GMY4-F1
#
_cell.length_a   1.000
_cell.length_b   1.000
_cell.length_c   1.000
_cell.angle_alpha   90.00
_cell.angle_beta   90.00
_cell.angle_gamma   90.00
#
_symmetry.space_group_name_H-M   'P 1'
#
loop_
_entity.id
_entity.type
_entity.pdbx_description
1 polymer ?
#
loop_
_entity_poly.entity_id
_entity_poly.type
_entity_poly.pdbx_seq_one_letter_code
_entity_poly.pdbx_strand_id
1 'polypeptide(L)'
;MSLNAAVLPVELGADGRLGVPEDGRSAGWWKDTAPPGSRRGTTVIAGHVDTRRGAAVFAPLIRARTGDLAQVTTAAATFSYRVRAVTVRRGDALPTELFRTGGPPRLVLITCTGPYQPGSGYRDRLYIDARESARP
;
A
#
# COMPACT_ATOMS: atom_id res chain seq x y z
N MET A 1 2.47 -3.15 16.08
CA MET A 1 1.30 -2.43 15.54
C MET A 1 0.47 -3.44 14.77
N SER A 2 -0.84 -3.49 14.95
CA SER A 2 -1.72 -4.38 14.18
C SER A 2 -2.68 -3.54 13.33
N LEU A 3 -2.76 -3.90 12.05
CA LEU A 3 -3.82 -3.46 11.14
C LEU A 3 -4.26 -4.68 10.34
N ASN A 4 -5.54 -4.79 10.06
CA ASN A 4 -6.12 -5.85 9.25
C ASN A 4 -7.18 -5.21 8.33
N ALA A 5 -7.09 -5.50 7.03
CA ALA A 5 -7.93 -4.92 6.00
C ALA A 5 -8.31 -5.98 4.98
N ALA A 6 -9.56 -5.95 4.52
CA ALA A 6 -9.90 -6.59 3.26
C ALA A 6 -9.14 -5.89 2.12
N VAL A 7 -8.63 -6.66 1.16
CA VAL A 7 -7.92 -6.13 0.00
C VAL A 7 -8.77 -6.38 -1.24
N LEU A 8 -9.22 -5.31 -1.88
CA LEU A 8 -10.07 -5.34 -3.06
C LEU A 8 -9.26 -4.98 -4.31
N PRO A 9 -9.52 -5.61 -5.47
CA PRO A 9 -8.90 -5.16 -6.71
C PRO A 9 -9.40 -3.75 -7.07
N VAL A 10 -8.48 -2.87 -7.42
CA VAL A 10 -8.76 -1.49 -7.85
C VAL A 10 -7.96 -1.15 -9.11
N GLU A 11 -8.49 -0.20 -9.88
CA GLU A 11 -7.86 0.37 -11.06
C GLU A 11 -7.23 1.73 -10.72
N LEU A 12 -6.42 2.28 -11.65
CA LEU A 12 -6.11 3.70 -11.58
C LEU A 12 -7.37 4.53 -11.78
N GLY A 13 -7.45 5.63 -11.03
CA GLY A 13 -8.38 6.70 -11.39
C GLY A 13 -8.03 7.30 -12.74
N ALA A 14 -9.02 7.90 -13.41
CA ALA A 14 -8.81 8.61 -14.68
C ALA A 14 -7.82 9.78 -14.58
N ASP A 15 -7.55 10.25 -13.35
CA ASP A 15 -6.58 11.27 -13.00
C ASP A 15 -5.16 10.70 -12.75
N GLY A 16 -4.94 9.41 -13.00
CA GLY A 16 -3.66 8.73 -12.83
C GLY A 16 -3.30 8.46 -11.37
N ARG A 17 -4.23 8.63 -10.42
CA ARG A 17 -4.01 8.36 -9.00
C ARG A 17 -4.35 6.92 -8.64
N LEU A 18 -3.74 6.41 -7.57
CA LEU A 18 -4.08 5.11 -7.00
C LEU A 18 -5.56 5.09 -6.60
N GLY A 19 -6.31 4.15 -7.17
CA GLY A 19 -7.63 3.81 -6.65
C GLY A 19 -7.53 3.33 -5.21
N VAL A 20 -8.44 3.81 -4.36
CA VAL A 20 -8.57 3.36 -2.96
C VAL A 20 -10.07 3.25 -2.65
N PRO A 21 -10.53 2.17 -2.01
CA PRO A 21 -11.93 2.06 -1.59
C PRO A 21 -12.34 3.20 -0.65
N GLU A 22 -13.50 3.82 -0.90
CA GLU A 22 -13.98 4.99 -0.14
C GLU A 22 -14.42 4.67 1.30
N ASP A 23 -14.62 3.40 1.63
CA ASP A 23 -15.17 2.95 2.92
C ASP A 23 -14.26 3.23 4.12
N GLY A 24 -12.98 3.53 3.89
CA GLY A 24 -11.95 3.74 4.91
C GLY A 24 -11.59 2.49 5.71
N ARG A 25 -12.14 1.32 5.39
CA ARG A 25 -11.97 0.05 6.10
C ARG A 25 -11.25 -1.00 5.26
N SER A 26 -11.36 -0.89 3.95
CA SER A 26 -10.72 -1.76 2.98
C SER A 26 -9.49 -1.07 2.37
N ALA A 27 -8.56 -1.88 1.88
CA ALA A 27 -7.44 -1.45 1.08
C ALA A 27 -7.64 -1.90 -0.38
N GLY A 28 -7.04 -1.18 -1.32
CA GLY A 28 -7.05 -1.51 -2.73
C GLY A 28 -5.73 -2.14 -3.17
N TRP A 29 -5.76 -3.36 -3.71
CA TRP A 29 -4.66 -3.88 -4.51
C TRP A 29 -4.81 -3.40 -5.95
N TRP A 30 -3.75 -2.82 -6.48
CA TRP A 30 -3.79 -2.29 -7.81
C TRP A 30 -3.47 -3.35 -8.88
N LYS A 31 -4.45 -3.62 -9.74
CA LYS A 31 -4.43 -4.72 -10.72
C LYS A 31 -3.35 -4.62 -11.79
N ASP A 32 -2.80 -3.43 -12.05
CA ASP A 32 -1.72 -3.25 -13.04
C ASP A 32 -0.34 -3.60 -12.47
N THR A 33 -0.30 -4.01 -11.20
CA THR A 33 0.90 -4.47 -10.50
C THR A 33 0.86 -5.98 -10.30
N ALA A 34 1.94 -6.58 -9.79
CA ALA A 34 1.98 -8.02 -9.59
C ALA A 34 0.89 -8.46 -8.58
N PRO A 35 0.15 -9.56 -8.87
CA PRO A 35 -0.91 -10.02 -7.99
C PRO A 35 -0.35 -10.47 -6.64
N PRO A 36 -1.13 -10.36 -5.55
CA PRO A 36 -0.78 -10.93 -4.25
C PRO A 36 -0.33 -12.38 -4.38
N GLY A 37 0.86 -12.68 -3.85
CA GLY A 37 1.45 -14.03 -3.95
C GLY A 37 2.23 -14.29 -5.23
N SER A 38 2.37 -13.32 -6.13
CA SER A 38 3.28 -13.43 -7.28
C SER A 38 4.70 -13.78 -6.84
N ARG A 39 5.42 -14.58 -7.65
CA ARG A 39 6.84 -14.90 -7.44
C ARG A 39 7.78 -13.81 -7.97
N ARG A 40 7.25 -12.84 -8.71
CA ARG A 40 8.02 -11.78 -9.37
C ARG A 40 7.23 -10.48 -9.38
N GLY A 41 7.96 -9.37 -9.43
CA GLY A 41 7.38 -8.03 -9.51
C GLY A 41 6.94 -7.47 -8.18
N THR A 42 6.32 -6.30 -8.25
CA THR A 42 5.86 -5.54 -7.08
C THR A 42 4.35 -5.66 -6.95
N THR A 43 3.85 -6.07 -5.79
CA THR A 43 2.44 -5.95 -5.41
C THR A 43 2.25 -4.61 -4.70
N VAL A 44 1.34 -3.77 -5.20
CA VAL A 44 1.04 -2.46 -4.62
C VAL A 44 -0.34 -2.47 -3.97
N ILE A 45 -0.40 -2.11 -2.68
CA ILE A 45 -1.65 -1.99 -1.93
C ILE A 45 -1.74 -0.58 -1.34
N ALA A 46 -2.87 0.08 -1.55
CA ALA A 46 -3.11 1.44 -1.09
C ALA A 46 -4.34 1.52 -0.17
N GLY A 47 -4.31 2.43 0.79
CA GLY A 47 -5.39 2.60 1.77
C GLY A 47 -5.41 4.00 2.36
N HIS A 48 -6.57 4.43 2.82
CA HIS A 48 -6.74 5.72 3.46
C HIS A 48 -6.07 5.76 4.84
N VAL A 49 -5.42 6.90 5.15
CA VAL A 49 -4.93 7.19 6.50
C VAL A 49 -6.09 7.63 7.40
N ASP A 50 -7.05 8.36 6.84
CA ASP A 50 -8.27 8.79 7.50
C ASP A 50 -9.40 9.00 6.49
N THR A 51 -10.58 9.28 7.02
CA THR A 51 -11.78 9.70 6.29
C THR A 51 -12.39 10.89 7.03
N ARG A 52 -13.45 11.48 6.46
CA ARG A 52 -14.27 12.49 7.15
C ARG A 52 -14.86 11.99 8.50
N ARG A 53 -14.88 10.68 8.73
CA ARG A 53 -15.39 10.05 9.96
C ARG A 53 -14.29 9.74 10.99
N GLY A 54 -13.03 10.04 10.68
CA GLY A 54 -11.87 9.77 11.52
C GLY A 54 -10.87 8.80 10.88
N ALA A 55 -9.96 8.28 11.70
CA ALA A 55 -8.87 7.40 11.27
C ALA A 55 -9.36 6.18 10.46
N ALA A 56 -8.64 5.84 9.40
CA ALA A 56 -8.96 4.76 8.49
C ALA A 56 -8.00 3.57 8.68
N VAL A 57 -8.20 2.49 7.91
CA VAL A 57 -7.49 1.23 8.12
C VAL A 57 -5.97 1.34 7.98
N PHE A 58 -5.45 2.29 7.19
CA PHE A 58 -4.01 2.54 7.06
C PHE A 58 -3.49 3.64 7.99
N ALA A 59 -4.32 4.25 8.84
CA ALA A 59 -3.87 5.18 9.89
C ALA A 59 -2.67 4.65 10.69
N PRO A 60 -2.61 3.36 11.05
CA PRO A 60 -1.48 2.82 11.78
C PRO A 60 -0.16 2.97 11.00
N LEU A 61 -0.14 2.83 9.66
CA LEU A 61 1.08 2.81 8.84
C LEU A 61 2.03 3.99 9.06
N ILE A 62 1.53 5.14 9.53
CA ILE A 62 2.35 6.30 9.91
C ILE A 62 3.42 5.99 10.97
N ARG A 63 3.27 4.88 11.71
CA ARG A 63 4.21 4.42 12.74
C ARG A 63 5.07 3.23 12.30
N ALA A 64 4.95 2.79 11.05
CA ALA A 64 5.68 1.64 10.52
C ALA A 64 7.20 1.90 10.51
N ARG A 65 7.98 0.83 10.67
CA ARG A 65 9.45 0.88 10.77
C ARG A 65 10.08 -0.28 10.00
N THR A 66 11.34 -0.11 9.63
CA THR A 66 12.15 -1.21 9.10
C THR A 66 12.17 -2.38 10.09
N GLY A 67 11.98 -3.59 9.56
CA GLY A 67 11.89 -4.82 10.35
C GLY A 67 10.46 -5.26 10.69
N ASP A 68 9.47 -4.37 10.57
CA ASP A 68 8.06 -4.71 10.79
C ASP A 68 7.61 -5.84 9.83
N LEU A 69 6.70 -6.68 10.33
CA LEU A 69 6.10 -7.78 9.57
C LEU A 69 4.81 -7.31 8.90
N ALA A 70 4.66 -7.62 7.62
CA ALA A 70 3.41 -7.52 6.89
C ALA A 70 3.02 -8.90 6.36
N GLN A 71 1.74 -9.23 6.39
CA GLN A 71 1.22 -10.48 5.85
C GLN A 71 0.11 -10.19 4.85
N VAL A 72 0.16 -10.86 3.70
CA VAL A 72 -0.88 -10.79 2.67
C VAL A 72 -1.45 -12.18 2.50
N THR A 73 -2.73 -12.33 2.81
CA THR A 73 -3.45 -13.59 2.70
C THR A 73 -4.30 -13.60 1.43
N THR A 74 -4.18 -14.69 0.68
CA THR A 74 -4.98 -15.00 -0.50
C THR A 74 -5.79 -16.26 -0.22
N ALA A 75 -6.69 -16.65 -1.14
CA ALA A 75 -7.39 -17.93 -1.03
C ALA A 75 -6.44 -19.15 -1.01
N ALA A 76 -5.23 -19.02 -1.57
CA ALA A 76 -4.27 -20.11 -1.65
C ALA A 76 -3.33 -20.19 -0.44
N ALA A 77 -2.88 -19.04 0.07
CA ALA A 77 -1.76 -18.98 1.00
C ALA A 77 -1.62 -17.61 1.69
N THR A 78 -0.89 -17.58 2.80
CA THR A 78 -0.42 -16.35 3.46
C THR A 78 1.06 -16.12 3.19
N PHE A 79 1.38 -14.95 2.62
CA PHE A 79 2.73 -14.54 2.27
C PHE A 79 3.24 -13.53 3.29
N SER A 80 4.44 -13.75 3.82
CA SER A 80 5.04 -12.88 4.83
C SER A 80 6.12 -12.00 4.23
N TYR A 81 6.07 -10.72 4.57
CA TYR A 81 7.00 -9.70 4.11
C TYR A 81 7.61 -8.97 5.29
N ARG A 82 8.89 -8.59 5.17
CA ARG A 82 9.55 -7.68 6.12
C ARG A 82 9.82 -6.32 5.50
N VAL A 83 9.40 -5.28 6.20
CA VAL A 83 9.65 -3.89 5.84
C VAL A 83 11.16 -3.64 5.79
N ARG A 84 11.62 -3.11 4.66
CA ARG A 84 13.01 -2.71 4.42
C ARG A 84 13.19 -1.20 4.48
N ALA A 85 12.21 -0.45 4.00
CA ALA A 85 12.29 1.00 3.95
C ALA A 85 10.92 1.64 4.16
N VAL A 86 10.96 2.81 4.79
CA VAL A 86 9.81 3.68 5.01
C VAL A 86 10.18 5.04 4.44
N THR A 87 9.48 5.50 3.41
CA THR A 87 9.83 6.72 2.68
C THR A 87 8.61 7.62 2.53
N VAL A 88 8.79 8.92 2.74
CA VAL A 88 7.78 9.93 2.42
C VAL A 88 8.16 10.61 1.11
N ARG A 89 7.22 10.70 0.17
CA ARG A 89 7.40 11.50 -1.06
C ARG A 89 6.30 12.54 -1.17
N ARG A 90 6.66 13.71 -1.68
CA ARG A 90 5.72 14.82 -1.92
C ARG A 90 4.94 14.58 -3.20
N GLY A 91 3.65 14.91 -3.17
CA GLY A 91 2.74 14.78 -4.30
C GLY A 91 2.28 13.35 -4.55
N ASP A 92 1.54 13.19 -5.63
CA ASP A 92 0.81 11.95 -5.94
C ASP A 92 1.36 11.18 -7.13
N ALA A 93 2.44 11.69 -7.74
CA ALA A 93 3.12 11.00 -8.81
C ALA A 93 3.68 9.67 -8.31
N LEU A 94 3.23 8.58 -8.95
CA LEU A 94 3.66 7.25 -8.59
C LEU A 94 5.00 6.91 -9.25
N PRO A 95 5.96 6.38 -8.47
CA PRO A 95 7.22 5.96 -9.04
C PRO A 95 7.03 4.78 -10.01
N THR A 96 7.63 4.85 -11.20
CA THR A 96 7.45 3.84 -12.26
C THR A 96 7.99 2.46 -11.86
N GLU A 97 8.93 2.40 -10.92
CA GLU A 97 9.46 1.14 -10.38
C GLU A 97 8.40 0.29 -9.66
N LEU A 98 7.27 0.89 -9.24
CA LEU A 98 6.15 0.18 -8.61
C LEU A 98 5.40 -0.74 -9.57
N PHE A 99 5.45 -0.46 -10.86
CA PHE A 99 4.75 -1.19 -11.91
C PHE A 99 5.59 -2.32 -12.49
N ARG A 100 6.82 -2.48 -11.99
CA ARG A 100 7.75 -3.46 -12.49
C ARG A 100 7.23 -4.86 -12.21
N THR A 101 6.98 -5.62 -13.26
CA THR A 101 6.49 -7.02 -13.21
C THR A 101 7.62 -8.04 -13.05
N GLY A 102 8.89 -7.64 -13.27
CA GLY A 102 10.08 -8.48 -13.14
C GLY A 102 10.76 -8.44 -11.76
N GLY A 103 11.86 -9.20 -11.61
CA GLY A 103 12.71 -9.26 -10.39
C GLY A 103 12.05 -9.92 -9.16
N PRO A 104 12.69 -9.80 -7.98
CA PRO A 104 12.23 -10.49 -6.77
C PRO A 104 10.88 -9.96 -6.28
N PRO A 105 10.09 -10.79 -5.58
CA PRO A 105 8.80 -10.41 -5.05
C PRO A 105 8.96 -9.31 -3.99
N ARG A 106 8.18 -8.24 -4.17
CA ARG A 106 8.18 -7.04 -3.34
C ARG A 106 6.75 -6.64 -3.03
N LEU A 107 6.50 -6.17 -1.82
CA LEU A 107 5.25 -5.55 -1.42
C LEU A 107 5.50 -4.07 -1.16
N VAL A 108 4.62 -3.21 -1.69
CA VAL A 108 4.62 -1.78 -1.37
C VAL A 108 3.25 -1.38 -0.83
N LEU A 109 3.21 -0.88 0.40
CA LEU A 109 2.01 -0.29 0.99
C LEU A 109 2.06 1.22 0.89
N ILE A 110 0.94 1.85 0.51
CA ILE A 110 0.88 3.31 0.27
C ILE A 110 -0.28 3.92 1.02
N THR A 111 -0.02 5.03 1.72
CA THR A 111 -1.08 5.85 2.34
C THR A 111 -0.77 7.35 2.28
N CYS A 112 -1.77 8.17 2.59
CA CYS A 112 -1.60 9.62 2.72
C CYS A 112 -0.84 9.97 4.00
N THR A 113 -0.03 11.02 3.97
CA THR A 113 0.68 11.53 5.14
C THR A 113 1.01 13.01 5.01
N GLY A 114 1.67 13.57 6.02
CA GLY A 114 2.05 14.98 6.04
C GLY A 114 0.85 15.91 6.25
N PRO A 115 1.00 17.21 5.93
CA PRO A 115 -0.04 18.19 6.15
C PRO A 115 -1.21 18.01 5.16
N TYR A 116 -2.42 18.13 5.69
CA TYR A 116 -3.63 18.23 4.89
C TYR A 116 -3.81 19.66 4.37
N GLN A 117 -4.12 19.80 3.09
CA GLN A 117 -4.44 21.06 2.43
C GLN A 117 -5.91 21.07 2.00
N PRO A 118 -6.74 21.99 2.53
CA PRO A 118 -8.14 22.13 2.10
C PRO A 118 -8.25 22.24 0.58
N GLY A 119 -9.16 21.46 -0.02
CA GLY A 119 -9.39 21.42 -1.47
C GLY A 119 -8.40 20.57 -2.28
N SER A 120 -7.20 20.28 -1.76
CA SER A 120 -6.18 19.46 -2.45
C SER A 120 -5.89 18.11 -1.79
N GLY A 121 -6.26 17.94 -0.51
CA GLY A 121 -5.99 16.72 0.25
C GLY A 121 -4.61 16.72 0.90
N TYR A 122 -4.12 15.52 1.24
CA TYR A 122 -2.78 15.37 1.81
C TYR A 122 -1.69 15.65 0.79
N ARG A 123 -0.68 16.40 1.23
CA ARG A 123 0.44 16.79 0.36
C ARG A 123 1.39 15.64 0.06
N ASP A 124 1.54 14.69 0.98
CA ASP A 124 2.61 13.70 0.95
C ASP A 124 2.05 12.27 0.98
N ARG A 125 2.83 11.32 0.47
CA ARG A 125 2.53 9.89 0.47
C ARG A 125 3.60 9.12 1.21
N LEU A 126 3.17 8.23 2.08
CA LEU A 126 4.01 7.29 2.79
C LEU A 126 4.09 5.98 2.01
N TYR A 127 5.30 5.51 1.75
CA TYR A 127 5.60 4.26 1.08
C TYR A 127 6.31 3.32 2.04
N ILE A 128 5.73 2.14 2.24
CA ILE A 128 6.32 1.04 3.00
C ILE A 128 6.79 -0.02 2.01
N ASP A 129 8.11 -0.10 1.83
CA ASP A 129 8.75 -1.12 0.99
C ASP A 129 9.04 -2.36 1.83
N ALA A 130 8.58 -3.53 1.38
CA ALA A 130 8.84 -4.80 2.03
C ALA A 130 9.28 -5.88 1.04
N ARG A 131 10.21 -6.74 1.49
CA ARG A 131 10.60 -7.98 0.77
C ARG A 131 9.80 -9.15 1.28
N GLU A 132 9.55 -10.15 0.42
CA GLU A 132 9.13 -11.46 0.90
C GLU A 132 10.21 -12.01 1.86
N SER A 133 9.78 -12.48 3.03
CA SER A 133 10.64 -13.07 4.07
C SER A 133 10.33 -14.53 4.33
N ALA A 134 9.09 -14.96 4.05
CA ALA A 134 8.69 -16.36 4.08
C ALA A 134 7.51 -16.57 3.14
N ARG A 135 7.49 -17.74 2.53
CA ARG A 135 6.43 -18.21 1.63
C ARG A 135 6.01 -19.62 2.07
N PRO A 136 4.72 -19.97 1.99
CA PRO A 136 4.26 -21.33 2.22
C PRO A 136 4.84 -22.34 1.22
#